data_AF-A0A848IWE6-F1
#
_entry.id   AF-A0A848IWE6-F1
#
_cell.length_a   1.000
_cell.length_b   1.000
_cell.length_c   1.000
_cell.angle_alpha   90.00
_cell.angle_beta   90.00
_cell.angle_gamma   90.00
#
_symmetry.space_group_name_H-M   'P 1'
#
loop_
_entity.id
_entity.type
_entity.pdbx_description
1 polymer ?
#
loop_
_entity_poly.entity_id
_entity_poly.type
_entity_poly.pdbx_seq_one_letter_code
_entity_poly.pdbx_strand_id
1 'polypeptide(L)'
;MRFLISSGGYILLLLSGFFCNAQSLDSLDLSYKYYQGKGFEYESRIYLTGGDQKKASIFIQITNLSSAEKDLAFATSTHKSLNERVPEEINYSKSYVLEGGKTLHIKLEQLIDSESQWLLLSMKINNLMYPDLFLIDERSIFTSPEIFPTLNASEDNTSTYFKSGDIIKFNNLENIEGDSLVVYHMNYNFNPAYPPMFETFNQSEGDPQNIRTFKVAVNSDIELDSTGLYQYKLSEGSLNAQGFRVENEYFPKPRTVEALIGPLRYISSNKEYSRLDSIASKQALDEFFLKVFGSPQKAKAKIKLYYNRVSKANYHFTNYKEGWKTDQGLIFIILGAPANIKKEGNYEIWTYKNGFNSSLSFTFVQVKNPYTGYHFILIRKKEYENDWFNAIDAWRGR
;
A
#
# COMPACT_ATOMS: atom_id res chain seq x y z
N MET A 1 24.26 -46.71 8.96
CA MET A 1 24.71 -46.24 10.29
C MET A 1 24.80 -44.71 10.22
N ARG A 2 24.04 -44.04 11.10
CA ARG A 2 24.01 -42.62 11.53
C ARG A 2 25.12 -41.69 10.99
N PHE A 3 24.88 -40.43 10.62
CA PHE A 3 24.24 -39.38 11.45
C PHE A 3 23.51 -38.29 10.63
N LEU A 4 22.32 -37.96 11.12
CA LEU A 4 21.65 -36.67 10.97
C LEU A 4 22.41 -35.60 11.75
N ILE A 5 22.59 -34.40 11.18
CA ILE A 5 22.59 -33.15 11.95
C ILE A 5 21.68 -32.18 11.22
N SER A 6 20.51 -31.96 11.81
CA SER A 6 19.65 -30.82 11.52
C SER A 6 20.29 -29.56 12.09
N SER A 7 20.64 -28.59 11.27
CA SER A 7 20.83 -27.21 11.70
C SER A 7 19.58 -26.42 11.31
N GLY A 8 18.60 -26.44 12.20
CA GLY A 8 17.55 -25.44 12.23
C GLY A 8 18.17 -24.10 12.59
N GLY A 9 18.58 -23.35 11.57
CA GLY A 9 18.96 -21.95 11.72
C GLY A 9 17.70 -21.13 11.96
N TYR A 10 17.38 -20.87 13.23
CA TYR A 10 16.53 -19.75 13.58
C TYR A 10 17.24 -18.47 13.10
N ILE A 11 16.82 -17.94 11.96
CA ILE A 11 17.14 -16.57 11.59
C ILE A 11 16.42 -15.70 12.61
N LEU A 12 17.17 -15.24 13.62
CA LEU A 12 16.78 -14.15 14.49
C LEU A 12 16.78 -12.88 13.64
N LEU A 13 15.69 -12.65 12.90
CA LEU A 13 15.40 -11.36 12.30
C LEU A 13 15.01 -10.44 13.45
N LEU A 14 15.94 -9.55 13.81
CA LEU A 14 15.69 -8.44 14.73
C LEU A 14 14.40 -7.74 14.31
N LEU A 15 13.35 -7.89 15.12
CA LEU A 15 12.19 -7.01 15.11
C LEU A 15 12.74 -5.61 15.39
N SER A 16 12.77 -4.74 14.38
CA SER A 16 13.14 -3.34 14.52
C SER A 16 12.03 -2.56 15.22
N GLY A 17 11.84 -2.85 16.51
CA GLY A 17 11.27 -1.88 17.42
C GLY A 17 12.41 -1.10 18.04
N PHE A 18 12.38 0.22 17.86
CA PHE A 18 13.40 1.08 18.43
C PHE A 18 13.05 1.40 19.89
N PHE A 19 14.05 1.40 20.77
CA PHE A 19 14.02 2.26 21.95
C PHE A 19 14.14 3.70 21.45
N CYS A 20 13.36 4.62 22.02
CA CYS A 20 13.37 6.03 21.64
C CYS A 20 14.80 6.58 21.84
N ASN A 21 15.57 6.67 20.75
CA ASN A 21 16.91 7.24 20.73
C ASN A 21 16.84 8.55 19.94
N ALA A 22 17.77 9.47 20.23
CA ALA A 22 17.90 10.81 19.63
C ALA A 22 18.27 10.81 18.13
N GLN A 23 17.61 9.97 17.33
CA GLN A 23 17.78 9.85 15.89
C GLN A 23 16.84 10.82 15.15
N SER A 24 17.25 11.24 13.96
CA SER A 24 16.44 12.10 13.08
C SER A 24 15.33 11.29 12.41
N LEU A 25 14.26 11.96 11.98
CA LEU A 25 13.09 11.30 11.36
C LEU A 25 13.45 10.59 10.05
N ASP A 26 14.33 11.15 9.22
CA ASP A 26 14.84 10.54 7.98
C ASP A 26 15.59 9.21 8.19
N SER A 27 16.07 8.96 9.43
CA SER A 27 16.76 7.72 9.79
C SER A 27 15.82 6.57 10.16
N LEU A 28 14.53 6.86 10.36
CA LEU A 28 13.53 5.88 10.79
C LEU A 28 13.35 4.78 9.74
N ASP A 29 13.32 3.53 10.19
CA ASP A 29 13.02 2.39 9.34
C ASP A 29 11.51 2.12 9.27
N LEU A 30 10.94 2.27 8.08
CA LEU A 30 9.52 2.04 7.82
C LEU A 30 9.24 0.63 7.24
N SER A 31 10.26 -0.23 7.12
CA SER A 31 10.15 -1.56 6.49
C SER A 31 9.14 -2.48 7.17
N TYR A 32 8.90 -2.28 8.48
CA TYR A 32 7.94 -3.08 9.25
C TYR A 32 6.56 -3.09 8.59
N LYS A 33 6.15 -2.02 7.87
CA LYS A 33 4.84 -1.92 7.20
C LYS A 33 4.52 -3.14 6.34
N TYR A 34 5.54 -3.69 5.67
CA TYR A 34 5.37 -4.79 4.70
C TYR A 34 5.93 -6.15 5.18
N TYR A 35 6.48 -6.22 6.40
CA TYR A 35 7.09 -7.44 6.92
C TYR A 35 6.05 -8.47 7.37
N GLN A 36 6.12 -9.70 6.85
CA GLN A 36 5.10 -10.75 7.05
C GLN A 36 5.24 -11.53 8.38
N GLY A 37 6.38 -11.46 9.06
CA GLY A 37 6.68 -12.26 10.25
C GLY A 37 6.38 -11.60 11.60
N LYS A 38 5.84 -10.37 11.61
CA LYS A 38 5.63 -9.57 12.83
C LYS A 38 4.39 -9.93 13.63
N GLY A 39 3.54 -10.82 13.10
CA GLY A 39 2.29 -11.22 13.76
C GLY A 39 1.26 -10.10 13.87
N PHE A 40 1.24 -9.19 12.89
CA PHE A 40 0.17 -8.24 12.58
C PHE A 40 0.37 -7.70 11.16
N GLU A 41 -0.64 -7.05 10.60
CA GLU A 41 -0.55 -6.22 9.40
C GLU A 41 -1.02 -4.81 9.76
N TYR A 42 -0.50 -3.82 9.06
CA TYR A 42 -0.72 -2.42 9.38
C TYR A 42 -0.97 -1.65 8.08
N GLU A 43 -2.02 -0.84 8.10
CA GLU A 43 -2.34 0.15 7.08
C GLU A 43 -2.66 1.47 7.77
N SER A 44 -2.30 2.56 7.11
CA SER A 44 -2.56 3.90 7.60
C SER A 44 -2.95 4.82 6.46
N ARG A 45 -3.85 5.76 6.76
CA ARG A 45 -4.31 6.80 5.83
C ARG A 45 -4.42 8.11 6.59
N ILE A 46 -4.15 9.20 5.90
CA ILE A 46 -4.24 10.54 6.46
C ILE A 46 -5.14 11.40 5.60
N TYR A 47 -6.02 12.13 6.28
CA TYR A 47 -6.90 13.15 5.74
C TYR A 47 -6.65 14.42 6.53
N LEU A 48 -6.76 15.58 5.89
CA LEU A 48 -6.46 16.89 6.45
C LEU A 48 -7.71 17.76 6.39
N THR A 49 -7.94 18.65 7.34
CA THR A 49 -8.93 19.73 7.19
C THR A 49 -8.36 20.87 6.37
N GLY A 50 -9.21 21.59 5.64
CA GLY A 50 -8.92 22.93 5.14
C GLY A 50 -9.10 23.99 6.24
N GLY A 51 -8.96 25.25 5.86
CA GLY A 51 -9.17 26.41 6.75
C GLY A 51 -7.93 26.87 7.54
N ASP A 52 -8.16 27.80 8.47
CA ASP A 52 -7.11 28.49 9.23
C ASP A 52 -6.39 27.59 10.25
N GLN A 53 -7.09 26.58 10.79
CA GLN A 53 -6.51 25.56 11.66
C GLN A 53 -6.53 24.20 10.97
N LYS A 54 -5.39 23.84 10.35
CA LYS A 54 -5.23 22.53 9.74
C LYS A 54 -5.17 21.44 10.81
N LYS A 55 -5.89 20.36 10.57
CA LYS A 55 -5.93 19.17 11.43
C LYS A 55 -5.77 17.94 10.58
N ALA A 56 -4.88 17.03 10.97
CA ALA A 56 -4.80 15.70 10.41
C ALA A 56 -5.72 14.74 11.15
N SER A 57 -6.52 13.98 10.40
CA SER A 57 -7.17 12.76 10.83
C SER A 57 -6.44 11.55 10.26
N ILE A 58 -5.95 10.69 11.15
CA ILE A 58 -5.13 9.53 10.80
C ILE A 58 -5.94 8.28 11.11
N PHE A 59 -6.18 7.50 10.08
CA PHE A 59 -6.91 6.24 10.14
C PHE A 59 -5.93 5.10 10.11
N ILE A 60 -6.04 4.20 11.08
CA ILE A 60 -5.11 3.08 11.25
C ILE A 60 -5.93 1.81 11.27
N GLN A 61 -5.51 0.85 10.47
CA GLN A 61 -6.07 -0.49 10.45
C GLN A 61 -5.00 -1.51 10.82
N ILE A 62 -5.25 -2.31 11.84
CA ILE A 62 -4.39 -3.42 12.25
C ILE A 62 -5.16 -4.73 12.12
N THR A 63 -4.59 -5.68 11.38
CA THR A 63 -5.18 -7.02 11.18
C THR A 63 -4.19 -8.13 11.54
N ASN A 64 -4.65 -9.38 11.53
CA ASN A 64 -3.82 -10.58 11.70
C ASN A 64 -2.91 -10.56 12.95
N LEU A 65 -3.41 -10.01 14.05
CA LEU A 65 -2.72 -10.02 15.33
C LEU A 65 -2.59 -11.45 15.86
N SER A 66 -1.35 -11.92 16.02
CA SER A 66 -1.04 -13.21 16.63
C SER A 66 -1.58 -13.26 18.05
N SER A 67 -2.29 -14.35 18.39
CA SER A 67 -2.99 -14.60 19.66
C SER A 67 -2.12 -14.38 20.90
N ALA A 68 -2.16 -13.16 21.42
CA ALA A 68 -1.78 -12.71 22.75
C ALA A 68 -2.40 -11.31 22.92
N GLU A 69 -2.80 -10.94 24.13
CA GLU A 69 -3.08 -9.53 24.43
C GLU A 69 -1.80 -8.72 24.17
N LYS A 70 -1.93 -7.66 23.38
CA LYS A 70 -0.84 -6.74 23.10
C LYS A 70 -1.25 -5.36 23.57
N ASP A 71 -0.40 -4.73 24.36
CA ASP A 71 -0.54 -3.32 24.71
C ASP A 71 -0.18 -2.51 23.46
N LEU A 72 -1.21 -1.95 22.84
CA LEU A 72 -1.08 -1.10 21.68
C LEU A 72 -1.30 0.35 22.11
N ALA A 73 -0.36 1.23 21.80
CA ALA A 73 -0.50 2.64 22.11
C ALA A 73 -0.09 3.54 20.94
N PHE A 74 -0.69 4.73 20.83
CA PHE A 74 -0.38 5.67 19.75
C PHE A 74 -0.08 7.07 20.26
N ALA A 75 0.77 7.75 19.51
CA ALA A 75 1.05 9.17 19.64
C ALA A 75 1.31 9.78 18.26
N THR A 76 1.08 11.08 18.14
CA THR A 76 1.29 11.86 16.93
C THR A 76 2.06 13.12 17.25
N SER A 77 2.90 13.58 16.32
CA SER A 77 3.61 14.85 16.41
C SER A 77 3.84 15.46 15.04
N THR A 78 4.01 16.77 14.98
CA THR A 78 4.26 17.53 13.76
C THR A 78 5.68 18.09 13.75
N HIS A 79 6.27 18.17 12.56
CA HIS A 79 7.69 18.49 12.36
C HIS A 79 7.88 19.36 11.12
N LYS A 80 8.80 20.32 11.16
CA LYS A 80 9.08 21.20 10.02
C LYS A 80 9.95 20.52 8.98
N SER A 81 10.81 19.58 9.39
CA SER A 81 11.68 18.84 8.48
C SER A 81 12.00 17.43 9.00
N LEU A 82 12.42 16.54 8.10
CA LEU A 82 12.86 15.19 8.48
C LEU A 82 14.18 15.15 9.27
N ASN A 83 14.93 16.26 9.31
CA ASN A 83 16.18 16.35 10.06
C ASN A 83 15.94 16.54 11.57
N GLU A 84 14.70 16.87 11.97
CA GLU A 84 14.33 16.95 13.37
C GLU A 84 14.42 15.59 14.05
N ARG A 85 14.66 15.61 15.36
CA ARG A 85 14.76 14.40 16.16
C ARG A 85 13.39 13.87 16.53
N VAL A 86 13.28 12.55 16.65
CA VAL A 86 12.15 11.92 17.31
C VAL A 86 12.03 12.47 18.74
N PRO A 87 10.81 12.84 19.21
CA PRO A 87 10.62 13.32 20.58
C PRO A 87 11.17 12.34 21.62
N GLU A 88 11.96 12.83 22.58
CA GLU A 88 12.59 11.98 23.61
C GLU A 88 11.54 11.25 24.46
N GLU A 89 10.45 11.94 24.82
CA GLU A 89 9.28 11.36 25.47
C GLU A 89 8.08 11.40 24.52
N ILE A 90 7.52 10.22 24.24
CA ILE A 90 6.32 10.07 23.44
C ILE A 90 5.14 9.80 24.37
N ASN A 91 4.25 10.78 24.48
CA ASN A 91 3.03 10.68 25.29
C ASN A 91 1.97 9.87 24.54
N TYR A 92 1.98 8.56 24.75
CA TYR A 92 0.97 7.67 24.19
C TYR A 92 -0.38 7.90 24.87
N SER A 93 -1.37 8.35 24.09
CA SER A 93 -2.65 8.86 24.63
C SER A 93 -3.80 7.84 24.61
N LYS A 94 -3.67 6.76 23.83
CA LYS A 94 -4.71 5.74 23.69
C LYS A 94 -4.11 4.34 23.78
N SER A 95 -4.54 3.55 24.77
CA SER A 95 -4.16 2.14 24.92
C SER A 95 -5.30 1.23 24.49
N TYR A 96 -5.00 0.20 23.70
CA TYR A 96 -5.96 -0.81 23.26
C TYR A 96 -5.47 -2.20 23.64
N VAL A 97 -6.39 -3.06 24.08
CA VAL A 97 -6.16 -4.50 24.26
C VAL A 97 -6.80 -5.22 23.09
N LEU A 98 -6.01 -6.02 22.39
CA LEU A 98 -6.45 -6.72 21.19
C LEU A 98 -6.58 -8.22 21.42
N GLU A 99 -7.76 -8.76 21.10
CA GLU A 99 -7.96 -10.20 21.00
C GLU A 99 -7.48 -10.71 19.64
N GLY A 100 -6.83 -11.88 19.63
CA GLY A 100 -6.33 -12.50 18.42
C GLY A 100 -7.42 -12.72 17.36
N GLY A 101 -7.11 -12.41 16.10
CA GLY A 101 -8.02 -12.59 14.97
C GLY A 101 -9.03 -11.46 14.74
N LYS A 102 -9.13 -10.46 15.63
CA LYS A 102 -9.93 -9.25 15.39
C LYS A 102 -9.16 -8.23 14.54
N THR A 103 -9.90 -7.43 13.77
CA THR A 103 -9.37 -6.24 13.11
C THR A 103 -9.64 -5.03 13.99
N LEU A 104 -8.64 -4.15 14.14
CA LEU A 104 -8.77 -2.88 14.84
C LEU A 104 -8.74 -1.74 13.83
N HIS A 105 -9.73 -0.86 13.94
CA HIS A 105 -9.78 0.42 13.26
C HIS A 105 -9.64 1.53 14.32
N ILE A 106 -8.84 2.55 14.02
CA ILE A 106 -8.57 3.66 14.92
C ILE A 106 -8.55 4.96 14.12
N LYS A 107 -9.21 5.98 14.65
CA LYS A 107 -9.06 7.38 14.23
C LYS A 107 -8.28 8.17 15.29
N LEU A 108 -7.19 8.80 14.86
CA LEU A 108 -6.41 9.77 15.64
C LEU A 108 -6.52 11.14 15.01
N GLU A 109 -6.29 12.17 15.80
CA GLU A 109 -6.38 13.56 15.37
C GLU A 109 -5.17 14.34 15.86
N GLN A 110 -4.61 15.19 15.00
CA GLN A 110 -3.42 16.00 15.27
C GLN A 110 -3.59 17.39 14.67
N LEU A 111 -3.49 18.44 15.48
CA LEU A 111 -3.40 19.81 14.97
C LEU A 111 -2.07 20.01 14.24
N ILE A 112 -2.11 20.72 13.11
CA ILE A 112 -0.95 20.99 12.26
C ILE A 112 -0.56 22.46 12.40
N ASP A 113 0.65 22.69 12.89
CA ASP A 113 1.24 24.02 12.90
C ASP A 113 1.55 24.48 11.46
N SER A 114 1.42 25.78 11.19
CA SER A 114 1.59 26.36 9.84
C SER A 114 2.96 26.10 9.20
N GLU A 115 4.00 25.88 10.00
CA GLU A 115 5.36 25.60 9.53
C GLU A 115 5.67 24.10 9.40
N SER A 116 4.75 23.23 9.82
CA SER A 116 4.97 21.78 9.80
C SER A 116 4.79 21.21 8.39
N GLN A 117 5.77 20.42 7.96
CA GLN A 117 5.74 19.71 6.67
C GLN A 117 5.57 18.20 6.84
N TRP A 118 5.78 17.69 8.05
CA TRP A 118 5.76 16.27 8.36
C TRP A 118 4.90 15.97 9.58
N LEU A 119 4.22 14.84 9.51
CA LEU A 119 3.53 14.23 10.65
C LEU A 119 4.19 12.88 10.94
N LEU A 120 4.61 12.70 12.19
CA LEU A 120 5.05 11.43 12.74
C LEU A 120 3.88 10.77 13.47
N LEU A 121 3.54 9.55 13.08
CA LEU A 121 2.73 8.63 13.84
C LEU A 121 3.65 7.63 14.53
N SER A 122 3.57 7.53 15.85
CA SER A 122 4.31 6.55 16.63
C SER A 122 3.34 5.52 17.20
N MET A 123 3.46 4.28 16.76
CA MET A 123 2.72 3.14 17.29
C MET A 123 3.64 2.33 18.20
N LYS A 124 3.19 2.01 19.41
CA LYS A 124 3.90 1.15 20.36
C LYS A 124 3.17 -0.18 20.49
N ILE A 125 3.88 -1.29 20.31
CA ILE A 125 3.38 -2.65 20.57
C ILE A 125 4.40 -3.36 21.46
N ASN A 126 4.00 -3.84 22.63
CA ASN A 126 4.87 -4.59 23.55
C ASN A 126 6.25 -3.91 23.80
N ASN A 127 6.23 -2.59 24.02
CA ASN A 127 7.40 -1.73 24.19
C ASN A 127 8.29 -1.46 22.97
N LEU A 128 7.91 -1.95 21.78
CA LEU A 128 8.58 -1.63 20.53
C LEU A 128 7.86 -0.48 19.81
N MET A 129 8.61 0.55 19.40
CA MET A 129 8.08 1.67 18.61
C MET A 129 8.16 1.37 17.11
N TYR A 130 7.05 1.62 16.41
CA TYR A 130 6.84 1.48 14.98
C TYR A 130 6.41 2.85 14.41
N PRO A 131 7.29 3.55 13.69
CA PRO A 131 7.01 4.90 13.20
C PRO A 131 6.30 4.89 11.85
N ASP A 132 5.51 5.90 11.53
CA ASP A 132 5.04 6.17 10.17
C ASP A 132 5.13 7.67 9.91
N LEU A 133 5.46 8.04 8.67
CA LEU A 133 5.76 9.41 8.31
C LEU A 133 4.87 9.85 7.16
N PHE A 134 4.19 10.96 7.34
CA PHE A 134 3.33 11.56 6.32
C PHE A 134 3.86 12.93 5.95
N LEU A 135 4.06 13.14 4.65
CA LEU A 135 4.35 14.46 4.10
C LEU A 135 3.02 15.22 4.05
N ILE A 136 2.90 16.32 4.81
CA ILE A 136 1.68 17.13 4.96
C ILE A 136 1.74 18.50 4.28
N ASP A 137 2.80 18.76 3.50
CA ASP A 137 2.93 19.97 2.69
C ASP A 137 1.76 20.09 1.67
N GLU A 138 1.17 21.28 1.57
CA GLU A 138 0.06 21.60 0.64
C GLU A 138 0.40 21.31 -0.82
N ARG A 139 1.69 21.32 -1.16
CA ARG A 139 2.17 21.00 -2.52
C ARG A 139 2.13 19.49 -2.83
N SER A 140 1.95 18.65 -1.79
CA SER A 140 2.19 17.21 -1.83
C SER A 140 0.92 16.37 -1.59
N ILE A 141 -0.11 16.95 -0.99
CA ILE A 141 -1.43 16.34 -0.75
C ILE A 141 -2.48 17.15 -1.52
N PHE A 142 -3.32 16.49 -2.32
CA PHE A 142 -4.46 17.18 -2.92
C PHE A 142 -5.58 17.36 -1.89
N THR A 143 -5.87 18.62 -1.59
CA THR A 143 -7.21 19.22 -1.62
C THR A 143 -8.17 18.30 -2.42
N SER A 144 -9.02 17.43 -1.84
CA SER A 144 -10.20 17.65 -0.99
C SER A 144 -10.20 16.74 0.26
N PRO A 145 -9.34 17.03 1.24
CA PRO A 145 -8.98 16.12 2.31
C PRO A 145 -10.01 16.07 3.44
N GLU A 146 -11.05 16.88 3.40
CA GLU A 146 -12.10 16.92 4.42
C GLU A 146 -13.11 15.80 4.29
N ILE A 147 -13.21 15.14 3.14
CA ILE A 147 -14.23 14.12 2.89
C ILE A 147 -13.59 12.79 2.57
N PHE A 148 -14.08 11.72 3.20
CA PHE A 148 -13.53 10.38 3.05
C PHE A 148 -14.62 9.31 3.08
N PRO A 149 -14.53 8.29 2.21
CA PRO A 149 -15.45 7.16 2.24
C PRO A 149 -15.10 6.21 3.40
N THR A 150 -16.12 5.67 4.04
CA THR A 150 -16.00 4.61 5.04
C THR A 150 -16.98 3.49 4.79
N LEU A 151 -16.61 2.27 5.16
CA LEU A 151 -17.43 1.08 5.02
C LEU A 151 -18.42 0.94 6.19
N ASN A 152 -19.67 0.55 5.89
CA ASN A 152 -20.69 0.11 6.87
C ASN A 152 -20.94 1.10 8.03
N ALA A 153 -20.97 2.40 7.74
CA ALA A 153 -21.20 3.46 8.72
C ALA A 153 -20.22 3.49 9.92
N SER A 154 -19.07 2.81 9.85
CA SER A 154 -18.00 2.96 10.85
C SER A 154 -17.20 4.21 10.52
N GLU A 155 -17.01 5.09 11.51
CA GLU A 155 -16.33 6.37 11.29
C GLU A 155 -14.82 6.24 11.02
N ASP A 156 -14.26 5.05 11.17
CA ASP A 156 -12.82 4.78 11.17
C ASP A 156 -12.35 3.75 10.13
N ASN A 157 -13.27 3.16 9.35
CA ASN A 157 -12.96 2.14 8.35
C ASN A 157 -12.93 2.71 6.92
N THR A 158 -11.88 3.45 6.62
CA THR A 158 -11.57 3.96 5.27
C THR A 158 -10.60 3.05 4.52
N SER A 159 -10.74 2.97 3.19
CA SER A 159 -9.91 2.15 2.30
C SER A 159 -9.61 2.84 0.96
N THR A 160 -8.52 2.45 0.30
CA THR A 160 -8.26 2.83 -1.10
C THR A 160 -9.03 1.95 -2.09
N TYR A 161 -9.65 0.88 -1.59
CA TYR A 161 -10.53 0.02 -2.37
C TYR A 161 -11.70 -0.50 -1.52
N PHE A 162 -12.83 -0.70 -2.18
CA PHE A 162 -14.02 -1.36 -1.66
C PHE A 162 -14.42 -2.48 -2.62
N LYS A 163 -15.46 -3.22 -2.28
CA LYS A 163 -15.99 -4.31 -3.08
C LYS A 163 -17.34 -3.94 -3.67
N SER A 164 -17.65 -4.53 -4.83
CA SER A 164 -18.99 -4.45 -5.38
C SER A 164 -19.99 -5.05 -4.38
N GLY A 165 -21.07 -4.31 -4.11
CA GLY A 165 -22.06 -4.60 -3.07
C GLY A 165 -21.73 -4.02 -1.69
N ASP A 166 -20.55 -3.42 -1.49
CA ASP A 166 -20.27 -2.70 -0.25
C ASP A 166 -21.16 -1.46 -0.14
N ILE A 167 -21.62 -1.17 1.07
CA ILE A 167 -22.32 0.08 1.40
C ILE A 167 -21.33 1.02 2.07
N ILE A 168 -21.14 2.19 1.48
CA ILE A 168 -20.23 3.22 1.99
C ILE A 168 -20.99 4.48 2.39
N LYS A 169 -20.38 5.25 3.30
CA LYS A 169 -20.75 6.64 3.59
C LYS A 169 -19.56 7.55 3.34
N PHE A 170 -19.80 8.69 2.71
CA PHE A 170 -18.83 9.78 2.70
C PHE A 170 -19.00 10.60 3.97
N ASN A 171 -18.01 10.57 4.86
CA ASN A 171 -18.00 11.42 6.06
C ASN A 171 -17.22 12.69 5.77
N ASN A 172 -17.48 13.73 6.55
CA ASN A 172 -16.68 14.95 6.58
C ASN A 172 -15.89 15.08 7.90
N LEU A 173 -14.79 15.83 7.86
CA LEU A 173 -14.00 16.16 9.04
C LEU A 173 -14.54 17.38 9.80
N GLU A 174 -15.26 18.26 9.11
CA GLU A 174 -15.98 19.40 9.67
C GLU A 174 -17.44 19.28 9.30
N ASN A 175 -18.37 19.62 10.20
CA ASN A 175 -19.82 19.63 9.96
C ASN A 175 -20.18 20.70 8.92
N ILE A 176 -19.86 20.44 7.66
CA ILE A 176 -20.32 21.23 6.52
C ILE A 176 -21.79 20.85 6.35
N GLU A 177 -22.69 21.75 6.77
CA GLU A 177 -24.13 21.59 6.54
C GLU A 177 -24.42 21.60 5.04
N GLY A 178 -24.71 20.40 4.51
CA GLY A 178 -25.26 20.15 3.18
C GLY A 178 -24.42 20.63 2.00
N ASP A 179 -23.66 19.73 1.38
CA ASP A 179 -23.31 19.88 -0.04
C ASP A 179 -23.02 18.51 -0.66
N SER A 180 -23.87 18.10 -1.59
CA SER A 180 -23.73 16.82 -2.27
C SER A 180 -22.41 16.73 -3.04
N LEU A 181 -21.73 15.59 -2.99
CA LEU A 181 -20.58 15.30 -3.83
C LEU A 181 -21.01 14.95 -5.24
N VAL A 182 -20.15 15.29 -6.21
CA VAL A 182 -20.21 14.76 -7.56
C VAL A 182 -19.29 13.57 -7.64
N VAL A 183 -19.84 12.40 -7.99
CA VAL A 183 -19.11 11.15 -8.12
C VAL A 183 -19.06 10.74 -9.59
N TYR A 184 -17.87 10.46 -10.08
CA TYR A 184 -17.56 9.93 -11.40
C TYR A 184 -17.15 8.47 -11.26
N HIS A 185 -17.96 7.58 -11.84
CA HIS A 185 -17.62 6.17 -11.98
C HIS A 185 -17.03 5.94 -13.36
N MET A 186 -15.76 5.57 -13.36
CA MET A 186 -14.97 5.39 -14.56
C MET A 186 -14.54 3.93 -14.71
N ASN A 187 -14.51 3.45 -15.95
CA ASN A 187 -13.89 2.18 -16.27
C ASN A 187 -12.55 2.42 -16.92
N TYR A 188 -11.55 1.67 -16.44
CA TYR A 188 -10.25 1.64 -17.05
C TYR A 188 -9.45 0.40 -16.66
N ASN A 189 -8.67 -0.10 -17.62
CA ASN A 189 -7.69 -1.15 -17.39
C ASN A 189 -6.28 -0.57 -17.49
N PHE A 190 -5.79 0.03 -16.40
CA PHE A 190 -4.44 0.60 -16.35
C PHE A 190 -3.39 -0.46 -16.65
N ASN A 191 -2.33 -0.03 -17.34
CA ASN A 191 -1.22 -0.91 -17.67
C ASN A 191 -0.42 -1.28 -16.40
N PRO A 192 0.08 -2.53 -16.32
CA PRO A 192 1.03 -2.92 -15.30
C PRO A 192 2.31 -2.07 -15.37
N ALA A 193 2.97 -1.89 -14.23
CA ALA A 193 4.25 -1.22 -14.13
C ALA A 193 5.30 -1.83 -15.07
N TYR A 194 6.05 -0.96 -15.74
CA TYR A 194 7.19 -1.40 -16.55
C TYR A 194 8.35 -1.85 -15.67
N PRO A 195 9.18 -2.80 -16.15
CA PRO A 195 10.41 -3.21 -15.48
C PRO A 195 11.29 -2.02 -15.04
N PRO A 196 12.11 -2.21 -13.98
CA PRO A 196 12.82 -1.12 -13.31
C PRO A 196 13.90 -0.45 -14.18
N MET A 197 14.38 -1.11 -15.24
CA MET A 197 15.39 -0.57 -16.16
C MET A 197 14.81 0.20 -17.36
N PHE A 198 13.49 0.27 -17.49
CA PHE A 198 12.85 0.83 -18.69
C PHE A 198 12.66 2.35 -18.59
N GLU A 199 13.70 3.13 -18.94
CA GLU A 199 13.81 4.59 -18.70
C GLU A 199 12.80 5.52 -19.43
N THR A 200 11.68 5.00 -19.94
CA THR A 200 10.66 5.86 -20.59
C THR A 200 9.77 6.53 -19.55
N PHE A 201 9.97 7.84 -19.38
CA PHE A 201 9.32 8.67 -18.37
C PHE A 201 7.86 9.05 -18.70
N ASN A 202 7.48 9.00 -19.97
CA ASN A 202 6.19 9.51 -20.46
C ASN A 202 5.46 8.45 -21.27
N GLN A 203 4.83 7.52 -20.57
CA GLN A 203 3.82 6.67 -21.19
C GLN A 203 2.47 7.18 -20.75
N SER A 204 1.71 7.71 -21.73
CA SER A 204 0.31 8.04 -21.50
C SER A 204 -0.38 6.75 -21.08
N GLU A 205 -0.81 6.68 -19.83
CA GLU A 205 -1.57 5.54 -19.34
C GLU A 205 -2.98 5.51 -19.92
N GLY A 206 -3.35 6.39 -20.87
CA GLY A 206 -4.70 6.57 -21.40
C GLY A 206 -5.66 7.12 -20.36
N ASP A 207 -6.71 7.82 -20.81
CA ASP A 207 -7.67 8.42 -19.88
C ASP A 207 -8.81 7.43 -19.57
N PRO A 208 -9.19 7.29 -18.29
CA PRO A 208 -10.32 6.47 -17.89
C PRO A 208 -11.61 7.02 -18.49
N GLN A 209 -12.46 6.12 -19.00
CA GLN A 209 -13.74 6.52 -19.57
C GLN A 209 -14.75 6.68 -18.45
N ASN A 210 -15.29 7.88 -18.30
CA ASN A 210 -16.41 8.13 -17.41
C ASN A 210 -17.68 7.45 -17.96
N ILE A 211 -18.22 6.50 -17.21
CA ILE A 211 -19.45 5.77 -17.60
C ILE A 211 -20.67 6.39 -16.94
N ARG A 212 -20.53 6.88 -15.70
CA ARG A 212 -21.65 7.38 -14.91
C ARG A 212 -21.21 8.51 -14.00
N THR A 213 -21.95 9.61 -14.03
CA THR A 213 -21.83 10.70 -13.07
C THR A 213 -23.11 10.79 -12.26
N PHE A 214 -22.99 10.93 -10.94
CA PHE A 214 -24.13 11.06 -10.04
C PHE A 214 -23.78 11.94 -8.84
N LYS A 215 -24.81 12.47 -8.19
CA LYS A 215 -24.67 13.25 -6.95
C LYS A 215 -25.01 12.41 -5.75
N VAL A 216 -24.31 12.67 -4.66
CA VAL A 216 -24.39 11.91 -3.41
C VAL A 216 -24.45 12.88 -2.25
N ALA A 217 -25.40 12.74 -1.34
CA ALA A 217 -25.37 13.50 -0.10
C ALA A 217 -24.24 12.98 0.83
N VAL A 218 -23.47 13.88 1.43
CA VAL A 218 -22.53 13.54 2.51
C VAL A 218 -23.33 12.91 3.67
N ASN A 219 -22.72 11.96 4.37
CA ASN A 219 -23.32 11.18 5.46
C ASN A 219 -24.51 10.29 5.05
N SER A 220 -24.76 10.09 3.74
CA SER A 220 -25.74 9.13 3.24
C SER A 220 -25.10 7.80 2.83
N ASP A 221 -25.86 6.71 3.00
CA ASP A 221 -25.48 5.37 2.55
C ASP A 221 -25.56 5.24 1.03
N ILE A 222 -24.54 4.62 0.44
CA ILE A 222 -24.44 4.38 -1.01
C ILE A 222 -23.95 2.97 -1.22
N GLU A 223 -24.70 2.22 -2.01
CA GLU A 223 -24.26 0.90 -2.47
C GLU A 223 -23.38 1.04 -3.71
N LEU A 224 -22.23 0.36 -3.68
CA LEU A 224 -21.29 0.30 -4.79
C LEU A 224 -21.66 -0.82 -5.75
N ASP A 225 -22.53 -0.53 -6.71
CA ASP A 225 -23.13 -1.53 -7.60
C ASP A 225 -22.16 -2.16 -8.63
N SER A 226 -21.06 -1.49 -8.95
CA SER A 226 -20.21 -1.84 -10.09
C SER A 226 -18.72 -1.72 -9.78
N THR A 227 -17.90 -2.60 -10.36
CA THR A 227 -16.44 -2.46 -10.28
C THR A 227 -15.97 -1.26 -11.11
N GLY A 228 -14.85 -0.65 -10.72
CA GLY A 228 -14.25 0.46 -11.46
C GLY A 228 -13.54 1.45 -10.56
N LEU A 229 -13.18 2.60 -11.13
CA LEU A 229 -12.57 3.70 -10.42
C LEU A 229 -13.65 4.74 -10.09
N TYR A 230 -13.81 5.05 -8.81
CA TYR A 230 -14.74 6.07 -8.34
C TYR A 230 -13.94 7.28 -7.91
N GLN A 231 -14.18 8.42 -8.54
CA GLN A 231 -13.62 9.71 -8.16
C GLN A 231 -14.75 10.60 -7.65
N TYR A 232 -14.54 11.27 -6.53
CA TYR A 232 -15.49 12.22 -5.97
C TYR A 232 -14.89 13.61 -5.83
N LYS A 233 -15.75 14.61 -5.99
CA LYS A 233 -15.42 16.04 -5.93
C LYS A 233 -16.52 16.79 -5.20
N LEU A 234 -16.18 17.91 -4.56
CA LEU A 234 -17.17 18.83 -3.97
C LEU A 234 -18.11 19.43 -5.02
N SER A 235 -17.60 19.69 -6.23
CA SER A 235 -18.38 20.21 -7.36
C SER A 235 -17.71 19.84 -8.68
N GLU A 236 -18.44 19.96 -9.80
CA GLU A 236 -17.91 19.68 -11.14
C GLU A 236 -16.72 20.57 -11.51
N GLY A 237 -16.74 21.84 -11.07
CA GLY A 237 -15.66 22.80 -11.29
C GLY A 237 -14.48 22.65 -10.33
N SER A 238 -14.57 21.76 -9.35
CA SER A 238 -13.49 21.54 -8.40
C SER A 238 -12.28 20.89 -9.08
N LEU A 239 -11.11 21.50 -8.93
CA LEU A 239 -9.82 20.93 -9.33
C LEU A 239 -9.36 19.81 -8.36
N ASN A 240 -10.05 19.73 -7.24
CA ASN A 240 -9.74 18.90 -6.09
C ASN A 240 -10.58 17.64 -6.14
N ALA A 241 -9.89 16.50 -6.19
CA ALA A 241 -10.52 15.21 -6.38
C ALA A 241 -9.79 14.13 -5.61
N GLN A 242 -10.55 13.17 -5.11
CA GLN A 242 -10.03 11.95 -4.53
C GLN A 242 -10.85 10.77 -5.04
N GLY A 243 -10.37 9.56 -4.82
CA GLY A 243 -11.01 8.39 -5.36
C GLY A 243 -10.50 7.11 -4.75
N PHE A 244 -11.18 6.04 -5.10
CA PHE A 244 -10.94 4.68 -4.66
C PHE A 244 -11.37 3.71 -5.75
N ARG A 245 -10.91 2.47 -5.65
CA ARG A 245 -11.35 1.41 -6.55
C ARG A 245 -12.50 0.60 -5.95
N VAL A 246 -13.38 0.13 -6.79
CA VAL A 246 -14.36 -0.90 -6.45
C VAL A 246 -13.97 -2.15 -7.20
N GLU A 247 -13.72 -3.21 -6.44
CA GLU A 247 -13.19 -4.48 -6.92
C GLU A 247 -14.20 -5.62 -6.69
N ASN A 248 -13.91 -6.80 -7.22
CA ASN A 248 -14.71 -7.98 -6.94
C ASN A 248 -14.55 -8.46 -5.48
N GLU A 249 -15.46 -9.35 -5.04
CA GLU A 249 -15.51 -9.88 -3.68
C GLU A 249 -14.20 -10.55 -3.18
N TYR A 250 -13.38 -11.08 -4.10
CA TYR A 250 -12.16 -11.81 -3.78
C TYR A 250 -10.96 -10.90 -3.55
N PHE A 251 -11.00 -9.67 -4.07
CA PHE A 251 -9.95 -8.68 -3.87
C PHE A 251 -9.71 -8.44 -2.37
N PRO A 252 -8.45 -8.34 -1.90
CA PRO A 252 -7.19 -8.22 -2.66
C PRO A 252 -6.56 -9.54 -3.15
N LYS A 253 -7.19 -10.69 -2.88
CA LYS A 253 -6.65 -12.02 -3.24
C LYS A 253 -7.12 -12.41 -4.65
N PRO A 254 -6.19 -12.64 -5.61
CA PRO A 254 -6.60 -13.12 -6.93
C PRO A 254 -7.13 -14.55 -6.82
N ARG A 255 -8.37 -14.77 -7.28
CA ARG A 255 -9.03 -16.09 -7.28
C ARG A 255 -9.59 -16.52 -8.63
N THR A 256 -9.86 -15.59 -9.54
CA THR A 256 -10.29 -15.90 -10.91
C THR A 256 -9.09 -16.17 -11.80
N VAL A 257 -9.29 -16.87 -12.91
CA VAL A 257 -8.20 -17.22 -13.84
C VAL A 257 -7.57 -15.96 -14.41
N GLU A 258 -8.38 -14.98 -14.77
CA GLU A 258 -7.97 -13.69 -15.33
C GLU A 258 -7.12 -12.90 -14.32
N ALA A 259 -7.56 -12.86 -13.06
CA ALA A 259 -6.84 -12.19 -11.98
C ALA A 259 -5.51 -12.88 -11.64
N LEU A 260 -5.40 -14.19 -11.91
CA LEU A 260 -4.17 -14.96 -11.73
C LEU A 260 -3.19 -14.74 -12.88
N ILE A 261 -3.68 -14.58 -14.12
CA ILE A 261 -2.83 -14.40 -15.31
C ILE A 261 -2.11 -13.05 -15.29
N GLY A 262 -2.80 -11.95 -14.98
CA GLY A 262 -2.26 -10.60 -15.06
C GLY A 262 -0.87 -10.42 -14.42
N PRO A 263 -0.70 -10.74 -13.12
CA PRO A 263 0.58 -10.61 -12.43
C PRO A 263 1.72 -11.40 -13.06
N LEU A 264 1.46 -12.54 -13.71
CA LEU A 264 2.49 -13.38 -14.34
C LEU A 264 3.27 -12.65 -15.42
N ARG A 265 2.81 -11.48 -15.89
CA ARG A 265 3.56 -10.58 -16.75
C ARG A 265 4.99 -10.33 -16.26
N TYR A 266 5.20 -10.28 -14.94
CA TYR A 266 6.51 -9.95 -14.37
C TYR A 266 7.52 -11.10 -14.33
N ILE A 267 7.07 -12.35 -14.51
CA ILE A 267 7.95 -13.54 -14.48
C ILE A 267 7.87 -14.36 -15.78
N SER A 268 7.11 -13.89 -16.76
CA SER A 268 6.88 -14.57 -18.04
C SER A 268 7.58 -13.82 -19.18
N SER A 269 7.93 -14.56 -20.24
CA SER A 269 8.30 -13.91 -21.50
C SER A 269 7.05 -13.39 -22.23
N ASN A 270 7.21 -12.44 -23.15
CA ASN A 270 6.09 -11.92 -23.95
C ASN A 270 5.30 -13.03 -24.65
N LYS A 271 5.98 -14.05 -25.22
CA LYS A 271 5.34 -15.20 -25.87
C LYS A 271 4.51 -16.04 -24.89
N GLU A 272 5.02 -16.26 -23.69
CA GLU A 272 4.31 -17.00 -22.64
C GLU A 272 3.09 -16.23 -22.14
N TYR A 273 3.25 -14.92 -21.89
CA TYR A 273 2.17 -14.07 -21.43
C TYR A 273 1.04 -13.98 -22.46
N SER A 274 1.35 -13.71 -23.74
CA SER A 274 0.33 -13.64 -24.79
C SER A 274 -0.44 -14.95 -24.96
N ARG A 275 0.22 -16.10 -24.79
CA ARG A 275 -0.47 -17.41 -24.79
C ARG A 275 -1.41 -17.55 -23.59
N LEU A 276 -0.98 -17.15 -22.39
CA LEU A 276 -1.83 -17.20 -21.20
C LEU A 276 -3.07 -16.30 -21.35
N ASP A 277 -2.85 -15.07 -21.78
CA ASP A 277 -3.89 -14.04 -21.92
C ASP A 277 -4.93 -14.40 -22.99
N SER A 278 -4.49 -14.98 -24.11
CA SER A 278 -5.38 -15.41 -25.20
C SER A 278 -6.23 -16.64 -24.86
N ILE A 279 -5.69 -17.60 -24.10
CA ILE A 279 -6.41 -18.83 -23.75
C ILE A 279 -7.28 -18.60 -22.51
N ALA A 280 -6.80 -17.80 -21.56
CA ALA A 280 -7.50 -17.45 -20.32
C ALA A 280 -8.16 -18.64 -19.59
N SER A 281 -7.45 -19.77 -19.49
CA SER A 281 -7.97 -21.00 -18.89
C SER A 281 -7.07 -21.53 -17.77
N LYS A 282 -7.69 -22.24 -16.81
CA LYS A 282 -6.96 -22.94 -15.75
C LYS A 282 -5.94 -23.93 -16.32
N GLN A 283 -6.27 -24.62 -17.41
CA GLN A 283 -5.35 -25.56 -18.05
C GLN A 283 -4.09 -24.84 -18.56
N ALA A 284 -4.23 -23.70 -19.23
CA ALA A 284 -3.08 -22.94 -19.72
C ALA A 284 -2.20 -22.43 -18.58
N LEU A 285 -2.83 -22.05 -17.45
CA LEU A 285 -2.13 -21.64 -16.23
C LEU A 285 -1.33 -22.80 -15.61
N ASP A 286 -1.94 -23.99 -15.51
CA ASP A 286 -1.29 -25.20 -15.00
C ASP A 286 -0.12 -25.64 -15.90
N GLU A 287 -0.31 -25.60 -17.22
CA GLU A 287 0.75 -25.86 -18.22
C GLU A 287 1.93 -24.89 -18.07
N PHE A 288 1.65 -23.60 -17.89
CA PHE A 288 2.69 -22.59 -17.66
C PHE A 288 3.49 -22.91 -16.40
N PHE A 289 2.83 -23.20 -15.28
CA PHE A 289 3.52 -23.49 -14.03
C PHE A 289 4.33 -24.79 -14.08
N LEU A 290 3.82 -25.83 -14.74
CA LEU A 290 4.58 -27.06 -14.98
C LEU A 290 5.84 -26.79 -15.80
N LYS A 291 5.73 -25.97 -16.86
CA LYS A 291 6.87 -25.60 -17.71
C LYS A 291 7.92 -24.77 -16.95
N VAL A 292 7.48 -23.82 -16.11
CA VAL A 292 8.39 -22.92 -15.38
C VAL A 292 9.06 -23.62 -14.20
N PHE A 293 8.32 -24.45 -13.44
CA PHE A 293 8.83 -25.02 -12.18
C PHE A 293 9.22 -26.50 -12.27
N GLY A 294 8.96 -27.16 -13.40
CA GLY A 294 9.38 -28.53 -13.72
C GLY A 294 8.60 -29.65 -13.03
N SER A 295 8.13 -29.45 -11.78
CA SER A 295 7.26 -30.41 -11.09
C SER A 295 6.17 -29.74 -10.25
N PRO A 296 4.99 -30.39 -10.08
CA PRO A 296 3.91 -29.89 -9.24
C PRO A 296 4.33 -29.59 -7.80
N GLN A 297 5.21 -30.42 -7.22
CA GLN A 297 5.67 -30.28 -5.84
C GLN A 297 6.50 -29.01 -5.65
N LYS A 298 7.42 -28.72 -6.59
CA LYS A 298 8.23 -27.49 -6.58
C LYS A 298 7.38 -26.26 -6.90
N ALA A 299 6.43 -26.40 -7.82
CA ALA A 299 5.52 -25.34 -8.23
C ALA A 299 4.65 -24.84 -7.07
N LYS A 300 4.07 -25.75 -6.28
CA LYS A 300 3.08 -25.41 -5.24
C LYS A 300 3.58 -24.35 -4.24
N ALA A 301 4.79 -24.50 -3.71
CA ALA A 301 5.35 -23.56 -2.75
C ALA A 301 5.65 -22.20 -3.40
N LYS A 302 6.23 -22.20 -4.61
CA LYS A 302 6.54 -20.97 -5.36
C LYS A 302 5.28 -20.22 -5.79
N ILE A 303 4.27 -20.90 -6.31
CA ILE A 303 2.97 -20.31 -6.66
C ILE A 303 2.31 -19.68 -5.44
N LYS A 304 2.28 -20.40 -4.31
CA LYS A 304 1.72 -19.88 -3.06
C LYS A 304 2.44 -18.62 -2.60
N LEU A 305 3.78 -18.62 -2.62
CA LEU A 305 4.58 -17.45 -2.28
C LEU A 305 4.30 -16.28 -3.23
N TYR A 306 4.29 -16.54 -4.54
CA TYR A 306 4.07 -15.52 -5.56
C TYR A 306 2.71 -14.83 -5.40
N TYR A 307 1.61 -15.59 -5.34
CA TYR A 307 0.28 -14.98 -5.19
C TYR A 307 0.01 -14.44 -3.78
N ASN A 308 0.72 -14.91 -2.75
CA ASN A 308 0.72 -14.22 -1.46
C ASN A 308 1.31 -12.81 -1.61
N ARG A 309 2.44 -12.66 -2.31
CA ARG A 309 3.02 -11.34 -2.59
C ARG A 309 2.12 -10.49 -3.48
N VAL A 310 1.45 -11.05 -4.49
CA VAL A 310 0.44 -10.33 -5.29
C VAL A 310 -0.70 -9.83 -4.40
N SER A 311 -1.24 -10.69 -3.54
CA SER A 311 -2.32 -10.31 -2.61
C SER A 311 -1.89 -9.19 -1.67
N LYS A 312 -0.64 -9.22 -1.23
CA LYS A 312 -0.05 -8.18 -0.36
C LYS A 312 0.22 -6.89 -1.11
N ALA A 313 0.69 -6.97 -2.36
CA ALA A 313 0.83 -5.79 -3.21
C ALA A 313 -0.52 -5.11 -3.42
N ASN A 314 -1.58 -5.88 -3.70
CA ASN A 314 -2.95 -5.37 -3.78
C ASN A 314 -3.45 -4.77 -2.47
N TYR A 315 -3.08 -5.35 -1.33
CA TYR A 315 -3.48 -4.81 -0.04
C TYR A 315 -2.79 -3.47 0.28
N HIS A 316 -1.47 -3.36 0.05
CA HIS A 316 -0.66 -2.20 0.45
C HIS A 316 -0.60 -1.07 -0.59
N PHE A 317 -0.66 -1.39 -1.88
CA PHE A 317 -0.30 -0.43 -2.95
C PHE A 317 -1.46 -0.08 -3.89
N THR A 318 -2.68 -0.56 -3.61
CA THR A 318 -3.84 -0.19 -4.45
C THR A 318 -4.17 1.28 -4.31
N ASN A 319 -4.31 1.94 -5.45
CA ASN A 319 -4.66 3.35 -5.60
C ASN A 319 -5.68 3.48 -6.76
N TYR A 320 -5.45 4.34 -7.75
CA TYR A 320 -6.24 4.40 -8.98
C TYR A 320 -6.15 3.11 -9.83
N LYS A 321 -5.10 2.29 -9.64
CA LYS A 321 -4.95 0.95 -10.22
C LYS A 321 -4.67 -0.12 -9.15
N GLU A 322 -4.84 -1.38 -9.52
CA GLU A 322 -4.59 -2.52 -8.63
C GLU A 322 -3.15 -2.51 -8.14
N GLY A 323 -2.93 -2.81 -6.86
CA GLY A 323 -1.60 -2.69 -6.25
C GLY A 323 -0.51 -3.49 -6.96
N TRP A 324 -0.83 -4.67 -7.52
CA TRP A 324 0.13 -5.45 -8.32
C TRP A 324 0.61 -4.73 -9.59
N LYS A 325 -0.17 -3.78 -10.13
CA LYS A 325 0.18 -2.98 -11.31
C LYS A 325 1.03 -1.74 -10.99
N THR A 326 1.22 -1.41 -9.71
CA THR A 326 2.02 -0.25 -9.30
C THR A 326 3.52 -0.56 -9.29
N ASP A 327 4.34 0.49 -9.33
CA ASP A 327 5.80 0.34 -9.27
C ASP A 327 6.26 -0.28 -7.94
N GLN A 328 5.65 0.12 -6.80
CA GLN A 328 5.91 -0.50 -5.50
C GLN A 328 5.47 -1.97 -5.49
N GLY A 329 4.30 -2.27 -6.04
CA GLY A 329 3.80 -3.64 -6.16
C GLY A 329 4.68 -4.53 -7.03
N LEU A 330 5.20 -4.02 -8.15
CA LEU A 330 6.16 -4.70 -9.02
C LEU A 330 7.41 -5.14 -8.23
N ILE A 331 8.05 -4.18 -7.57
CA ILE A 331 9.28 -4.44 -6.79
C ILE A 331 8.97 -5.40 -5.63
N PHE A 332 7.87 -5.18 -4.92
CA PHE A 332 7.46 -6.04 -3.80
C PHE A 332 7.12 -7.48 -4.22
N ILE A 333 6.48 -7.68 -5.38
CA ILE A 333 6.16 -9.02 -5.88
C ILE A 333 7.46 -9.78 -6.19
N ILE A 334 8.39 -9.14 -6.88
CA ILE A 334 9.62 -9.80 -7.32
C ILE A 334 10.62 -9.99 -6.16
N LEU A 335 10.85 -8.97 -5.34
CA LEU A 335 11.89 -9.01 -4.29
C LEU A 335 11.34 -9.34 -2.89
N GLY A 336 10.07 -9.05 -2.62
CA GLY A 336 9.45 -9.23 -1.31
C GLY A 336 9.49 -7.95 -0.48
N ALA A 337 9.38 -8.08 0.85
CA ALA A 337 9.52 -6.94 1.74
C ALA A 337 10.97 -6.42 1.73
N PRO A 338 11.18 -5.10 1.63
CA PRO A 338 12.52 -4.52 1.74
C PRO A 338 13.11 -4.71 3.13
N ALA A 339 14.43 -4.69 3.21
CA ALA A 339 15.15 -4.81 4.49
C ALA A 339 15.16 -3.49 5.27
N ASN A 340 15.07 -2.36 4.57
CA ASN A 340 14.95 -1.03 5.16
C ASN A 340 14.14 -0.12 4.22
N ILE A 341 13.32 0.76 4.81
CA ILE A 341 12.64 1.83 4.09
C ILE A 341 12.95 3.15 4.79
N LYS A 342 13.36 4.15 4.02
CA LYS A 342 13.54 5.53 4.48
C LYS A 342 12.72 6.51 3.65
N LYS A 343 12.41 7.66 4.24
CA LYS A 343 11.85 8.81 3.51
C LYS A 343 12.87 9.93 3.41
N GLU A 344 12.86 10.62 2.28
CA GLU A 344 13.69 11.80 2.01
C GLU A 344 12.88 12.75 1.14
N GLY A 345 12.37 13.86 1.69
CA GLY A 345 11.46 14.74 0.94
C GLY A 345 10.23 13.99 0.42
N ASN A 346 9.94 14.08 -0.87
CA ASN A 346 8.87 13.30 -1.51
C ASN A 346 9.33 11.91 -2.01
N TYR A 347 10.50 11.44 -1.59
CA TYR A 347 11.04 10.14 -1.96
C TYR A 347 10.85 9.09 -0.87
N GLU A 348 10.66 7.85 -1.30
CA GLU A 348 10.72 6.66 -0.47
C GLU A 348 11.79 5.72 -1.04
N ILE A 349 12.78 5.36 -0.22
CA ILE A 349 13.94 4.56 -0.65
C ILE A 349 13.83 3.18 -0.02
N TRP A 350 13.74 2.14 -0.85
CA TRP A 350 13.67 0.75 -0.43
C TRP A 350 15.01 0.06 -0.65
N THR A 351 15.59 -0.43 0.43
CA THR A 351 16.90 -1.10 0.40
C THR A 351 16.76 -2.59 0.65
N TYR A 352 17.39 -3.39 -0.21
CA TYR A 352 17.48 -4.84 -0.13
C TYR A 352 18.93 -5.26 0.10
N LYS A 353 19.14 -6.27 0.95
CA LYS A 353 20.46 -6.87 1.14
C LYS A 353 20.79 -7.76 -0.05
N ASN A 354 21.87 -7.47 -0.77
CA ASN A 354 22.37 -8.26 -1.89
C ASN A 354 23.72 -8.88 -1.50
N GLY A 355 23.71 -10.03 -0.82
CA GLY A 355 24.94 -10.64 -0.27
C GLY A 355 25.49 -9.92 0.98
N PHE A 356 26.77 -10.15 1.31
CA PHE A 356 27.37 -9.67 2.56
C PHE A 356 27.65 -8.16 2.58
N ASN A 357 28.02 -7.54 1.45
CA ASN A 357 28.51 -6.14 1.40
C ASN A 357 27.85 -5.23 0.34
N SER A 358 26.89 -5.73 -0.45
CA SER A 358 26.18 -4.91 -1.43
C SER A 358 24.70 -4.74 -1.06
N SER A 359 24.17 -3.56 -1.37
CA SER A 359 22.75 -3.23 -1.19
C SER A 359 22.14 -2.76 -2.50
N LEU A 360 20.97 -3.28 -2.83
CA LEU A 360 20.18 -2.82 -3.98
C LEU A 360 19.12 -1.85 -3.47
N SER A 361 19.09 -0.64 -4.01
CA SER A 361 18.17 0.41 -3.57
C SER A 361 17.27 0.89 -4.70
N PHE A 362 15.97 0.91 -4.46
CA PHE A 362 14.96 1.47 -5.36
C PHE A 362 14.42 2.76 -4.77
N THR A 363 14.49 3.85 -5.54
CA THR A 363 13.95 5.15 -5.12
C THR A 363 12.63 5.39 -5.80
N PHE A 364 11.58 5.56 -5.01
CA PHE A 364 10.26 5.95 -5.47
C PHE A 364 10.05 7.44 -5.20
N VAL A 365 9.39 8.13 -6.13
CA VAL A 365 8.98 9.53 -5.98
C VAL A 365 7.47 9.60 -5.86
N GLN A 366 6.98 10.33 -4.87
CA GLN A 366 5.57 10.63 -4.71
C GLN A 366 5.16 11.68 -5.74
N VAL A 367 4.15 11.36 -6.55
CA VAL A 367 3.62 12.27 -7.58
C VAL A 367 2.11 12.41 -7.47
N LYS A 368 1.61 13.59 -7.88
CA LYS A 368 0.18 13.87 -8.04
C LYS A 368 -0.46 12.85 -8.97
N ASN A 369 -1.58 12.31 -8.54
CA ASN A 369 -2.49 11.54 -9.38
C ASN A 369 -3.85 12.25 -9.43
N PRO A 370 -4.40 12.51 -10.62
CA PRO A 370 -5.66 13.23 -10.75
C PRO A 370 -6.86 12.45 -10.19
N TYR A 371 -6.76 11.13 -10.00
CA TYR A 371 -7.88 10.28 -9.59
C TYR A 371 -7.90 9.97 -8.10
N THR A 372 -6.77 9.57 -7.52
CA THR A 372 -6.69 9.09 -6.13
C THR A 372 -5.76 9.91 -5.24
N GLY A 373 -5.38 11.12 -5.66
CA GLY A 373 -4.54 12.04 -4.91
C GLY A 373 -3.06 11.90 -5.26
N TYR A 374 -2.41 10.82 -4.82
CA TYR A 374 -1.01 10.57 -5.17
C TYR A 374 -0.71 9.09 -5.38
N HIS A 375 0.44 8.81 -5.97
CA HIS A 375 1.04 7.50 -5.99
C HIS A 375 2.57 7.61 -6.04
N PHE A 376 3.24 6.49 -5.81
CA PHE A 376 4.68 6.38 -5.94
C PHE A 376 5.05 5.82 -7.31
N ILE A 377 5.96 6.51 -8.00
CA ILE A 377 6.59 6.07 -9.25
C ILE A 377 8.04 5.73 -8.97
N LEU A 378 8.53 4.62 -9.53
CA LEU A 378 9.93 4.24 -9.45
C LEU A 378 10.78 5.13 -10.37
N ILE A 379 11.86 5.69 -9.83
CA ILE A 379 12.93 6.28 -10.64
C ILE A 379 13.67 5.14 -11.33
N ARG A 380 13.35 4.91 -12.60
CA ARG A 380 13.92 3.82 -13.40
C ARG A 380 15.35 4.13 -13.81
N LYS A 381 16.19 3.10 -13.80
CA LYS A 381 17.61 3.21 -14.13
C LYS A 381 18.10 1.93 -14.79
N LYS A 382 18.90 2.05 -15.85
CA LYS A 382 19.52 0.90 -16.52
C LYS A 382 20.31 -0.01 -15.57
N GLU A 383 20.91 0.52 -14.51
CA GLU A 383 21.68 -0.22 -13.52
C GLU A 383 20.88 -1.34 -12.81
N TYR A 384 19.55 -1.26 -12.79
CA TYR A 384 18.70 -2.30 -12.19
C TYR A 384 18.58 -3.58 -13.03
N GLU A 385 19.03 -3.57 -14.28
CA GLU A 385 18.80 -4.65 -15.25
C GLU A 385 19.32 -6.02 -14.76
N ASN A 386 20.58 -6.07 -14.31
CA ASN A 386 21.21 -7.33 -13.88
C ASN A 386 20.53 -7.93 -12.65
N ASP A 387 20.34 -7.13 -11.59
CA ASP A 387 19.70 -7.59 -10.36
C ASP A 387 18.24 -8.01 -10.61
N TRP A 388 17.54 -7.29 -11.49
CA TRP A 388 16.18 -7.61 -11.88
C TRP A 388 16.07 -8.96 -12.59
N PHE A 389 16.93 -9.21 -13.59
CA PHE A 389 16.92 -10.49 -14.31
C PHE A 389 17.34 -11.65 -13.40
N ASN A 390 18.33 -11.45 -12.52
CA ASN A 390 18.71 -12.44 -11.51
C ASN A 390 17.53 -12.81 -10.60
N ALA A 391 16.74 -11.82 -10.16
CA ALA A 391 15.55 -12.07 -9.34
C ALA A 391 14.46 -12.84 -10.11
N ILE A 392 14.24 -12.53 -11.40
CA ILE A 392 13.32 -13.28 -12.25
C ILE A 392 13.80 -14.72 -12.45
N ASP A 393 15.08 -14.94 -12.70
CA ASP A 393 15.64 -16.28 -12.87
C ASP A 393 15.54 -17.11 -11.60
N ALA A 394 15.74 -16.50 -10.42
CA ALA A 394 15.49 -17.15 -9.13
C ALA A 394 14.02 -17.62 -8.98
N TRP A 395 13.06 -16.79 -9.41
CA TRP A 395 11.66 -17.19 -9.50
C TRP A 395 11.52 -18.40 -10.41
N ARG A 396 12.08 -18.35 -11.62
CA ARG A 396 12.01 -19.42 -12.62
C ARG A 396 12.87 -20.65 -12.30
N GLY A 397 13.70 -20.60 -11.25
CA GLY A 397 14.57 -21.69 -10.83
C GLY A 397 15.71 -21.98 -11.80
N ARG A 398 16.25 -20.93 -12.43
CA ARG A 398 17.42 -20.98 -13.31
C ARG A 398 18.69 -20.54 -12.59
#